data_AF-A0A4U5PDQ7-F1
#
_entry.id   AF-A0A4U5PDQ7-F1
#
_cell.length_a   1.000
_cell.length_b   1.000
_cell.length_c   1.000
_cell.angle_alpha   90.00
_cell.angle_beta   90.00
_cell.angle_gamma   90.00
#
_symmetry.space_group_name_H-M   'P 1'
#
loop_
_entity.id
_entity.type
_entity.pdbx_description
1 polymer ?
#
loop_
_entity_poly.entity_id
_entity_poly.type
_entity_poly.pdbx_seq_one_letter_code
_entity_poly.pdbx_strand_id
1 'polypeptide(L)'
;MMRKRIAERLTRKRNAAVSVTPASGNLVPIQSGHQIFCKAGVLLGIGPRLYYKEELRLNACYLNGAVFLEIDKDFVQEYKRIYDYHPMNFNTYIGNQFAKDITYGVRTQYGKFLEYRSVVETKCPSVNVLSSGEIDAIGGNGELVEIKSQTDGLSPRFWREVLQALPPNILFWNHEEFGIEEIVNCTDSFDDECSWFKDDVLRFLDDFLVTIYDKLEKSPKTVFEVTKMDKESGLKIEKSEKAAWEFFPEAFVKHFNLAL
;
A
#
# COMPACT_ATOMS: atom_id res chain seq x y z
N MET A 1 29.05 -30.40 -24.33
CA MET A 1 28.02 -30.71 -25.35
C MET A 1 26.59 -30.92 -24.80
N MET A 2 26.39 -31.00 -23.47
CA MET A 2 25.08 -31.31 -22.84
C MET A 2 24.24 -30.07 -22.48
N ARG A 3 24.80 -28.85 -22.59
CA ARG A 3 24.12 -27.57 -22.26
C ARG A 3 23.29 -26.96 -23.40
N LYS A 4 23.36 -27.53 -24.62
CA LYS A 4 22.65 -27.00 -25.80
C LYS A 4 21.25 -27.59 -26.02
N ARG A 5 20.93 -28.75 -25.41
CA ARG A 5 19.65 -29.47 -25.64
C ARG A 5 18.49 -29.10 -24.72
N ILE A 6 18.73 -28.33 -23.65
CA ILE A 6 17.65 -27.83 -22.77
C ILE A 6 17.04 -26.52 -23.32
N ALA A 7 17.83 -25.71 -24.04
CA ALA A 7 17.38 -24.44 -24.62
C ALA A 7 16.39 -24.59 -25.81
N GLU A 8 16.42 -25.72 -26.52
CA GLU A 8 15.52 -25.97 -27.67
C GLU A 8 14.18 -26.62 -27.28
N ARG A 9 14.04 -27.12 -26.05
CA ARG A 9 12.78 -27.74 -25.58
C ARG A 9 11.82 -26.76 -24.90
N LEU A 10 12.32 -25.58 -24.50
CA LEU A 10 11.51 -24.51 -23.90
C LEU A 10 10.96 -23.49 -24.93
N THR A 11 11.41 -23.55 -26.19
CA THR A 11 10.99 -22.61 -27.25
C THR A 11 9.75 -23.04 -28.05
N ARG A 12 9.10 -24.17 -27.71
CA ARG A 12 7.92 -24.69 -28.44
C ARG A 12 6.58 -24.68 -27.67
N LYS A 13 6.49 -24.00 -26.52
CA LYS A 13 5.19 -23.60 -25.95
C LYS A 13 5.10 -22.08 -25.82
N ARG A 14 5.29 -21.39 -26.95
CA ARG A 14 4.71 -20.06 -27.16
C ARG A 14 3.19 -20.24 -27.27
N ASN A 15 2.50 -20.18 -26.14
CA ASN A 15 1.14 -19.67 -26.18
C ASN A 15 1.28 -18.16 -26.07
N ALA A 16 0.90 -17.49 -27.16
CA ALA A 16 0.81 -16.04 -27.21
C ALA A 16 0.00 -15.56 -26.00
N ALA A 17 0.66 -14.87 -25.07
CA ALA A 17 -0.03 -13.96 -24.18
C ALA A 17 -0.56 -12.84 -25.09
N VAL A 18 -1.76 -13.05 -25.61
CA VAL A 18 -2.55 -12.03 -26.27
C VAL A 18 -2.68 -10.92 -25.25
N SER A 19 -2.00 -9.79 -25.49
CA SER A 19 -2.29 -8.55 -24.80
C SER A 19 -3.70 -8.13 -25.24
N VAL A 20 -4.69 -8.56 -24.46
CA VAL A 20 -6.03 -7.98 -24.56
C VAL A 20 -5.96 -6.66 -23.80
N THR A 21 -5.42 -5.63 -24.44
CA THR A 21 -5.79 -4.26 -24.09
C THR A 21 -7.29 -4.18 -24.41
N PRO A 22 -8.19 -3.92 -23.44
CA PRO A 22 -9.58 -3.71 -23.78
C PRO A 22 -9.65 -2.48 -24.68
N ALA A 23 -10.07 -2.69 -25.92
CA ALA A 23 -10.40 -1.61 -26.83
C ALA A 23 -11.54 -0.81 -26.18
N SER A 24 -11.24 0.41 -25.71
CA SER A 24 -12.18 1.42 -25.18
C SER A 24 -13.53 0.83 -24.77
N GLY A 25 -13.53 0.06 -23.68
CA GLY A 25 -14.75 -0.59 -23.22
C GLY A 25 -15.77 0.48 -22.84
N ASN A 26 -17.01 0.33 -23.29
CA ASN A 26 -18.14 1.07 -22.75
C ASN A 26 -18.08 0.94 -21.22
N LEU A 27 -17.70 2.04 -20.55
CA LEU A 27 -17.57 2.09 -19.10
C LEU A 27 -18.98 2.10 -18.52
N VAL A 28 -19.57 0.90 -18.39
CA VAL A 28 -20.79 0.69 -17.64
C VAL A 28 -20.52 1.13 -16.20
N PRO A 29 -21.41 1.89 -15.55
CA PRO A 29 -21.22 2.27 -14.16
C PRO A 29 -21.11 1.01 -13.29
N ILE A 30 -19.89 0.69 -12.86
CA ILE A 30 -19.65 -0.38 -11.88
C ILE A 30 -19.98 0.22 -10.51
N GLN A 31 -21.20 -0.01 -10.01
CA GLN A 31 -21.46 0.17 -8.59
C GLN A 31 -20.77 -0.98 -7.86
N SER A 32 -19.56 -0.73 -7.35
CA SER A 32 -18.69 -1.78 -6.82
C SER A 32 -19.23 -2.46 -5.54
N GLY A 33 -20.26 -1.90 -4.89
CA GLY A 33 -20.75 -2.38 -3.59
C GLY A 33 -19.78 -2.17 -2.42
N HIS A 34 -18.56 -1.67 -2.66
CA HIS A 34 -17.57 -1.37 -1.64
C HIS A 34 -17.92 -0.06 -0.93
N GLN A 35 -17.71 -0.05 0.38
CA GLN A 35 -18.01 1.07 1.26
C GLN A 35 -16.81 1.97 1.47
N ILE A 36 -15.59 1.46 1.27
CA ILE A 36 -14.36 2.21 1.45
C ILE A 36 -13.41 1.97 0.28
N PHE A 37 -12.84 3.06 -0.24
CA PHE A 37 -11.79 3.05 -1.26
C PHE A 37 -10.55 3.73 -0.71
N CYS A 38 -9.40 3.06 -0.78
CA CYS A 38 -8.14 3.64 -0.30
C CYS A 38 -6.92 3.04 -1.00
N LYS A 39 -5.75 3.62 -0.71
CA LYS A 39 -4.47 2.94 -0.95
C LYS A 39 -4.18 2.01 0.20
N ALA A 40 -3.49 0.89 -0.07
CA ALA A 40 -2.98 -0.03 0.94
C ALA A 40 -2.21 0.70 2.05
N GLY A 41 -1.43 1.72 1.68
CA GLY A 41 -0.71 2.58 2.64
C GLY A 41 -1.60 3.23 3.71
N VAL A 42 -2.89 3.47 3.44
CA VAL A 42 -3.84 3.95 4.47
C VAL A 42 -4.06 2.88 5.53
N LEU A 43 -4.34 1.64 5.11
CA LEU A 43 -4.57 0.52 6.01
C LEU A 43 -3.32 0.21 6.85
N LEU A 44 -2.17 0.22 6.18
CA LEU A 44 -0.85 0.07 6.78
C LEU A 44 -0.47 1.23 7.70
N GLY A 45 -1.02 2.41 7.43
CA GLY A 45 -0.90 3.58 8.30
C GLY A 45 -1.71 3.40 9.59
N ILE A 46 -2.94 2.87 9.51
CA ILE A 46 -3.84 2.71 10.66
C ILE A 46 -3.34 1.64 11.63
N GLY A 47 -3.04 0.43 11.15
CA GLY A 47 -2.74 -0.73 12.01
C GLY A 47 -1.71 -0.47 13.13
N PRO A 48 -0.53 0.10 12.81
CA PRO A 48 0.49 0.44 13.79
C PRO A 48 0.01 1.36 14.92
N ARG A 49 -1.05 2.17 14.74
CA ARG A 49 -1.52 3.13 15.76
C ARG A 49 -2.09 2.46 17.00
N LEU A 50 -2.36 1.16 16.94
CA LEU A 50 -2.73 0.39 18.13
C LEU A 50 -1.57 0.25 19.13
N TYR A 51 -0.34 0.10 18.63
CA TYR A 51 0.85 -0.20 19.45
C TYR A 51 1.88 0.94 19.43
N TYR A 52 2.05 1.57 18.27
CA TYR A 52 3.05 2.59 18.00
C TYR A 52 2.37 3.95 17.90
N LYS A 53 2.81 4.82 18.81
CA LYS A 53 2.13 6.01 19.27
C LYS A 53 2.49 7.23 18.42
N GLU A 54 2.06 7.20 17.17
CA GLU A 54 2.25 8.30 16.21
C GLU A 54 0.92 8.85 15.73
N GLU A 55 0.87 10.17 15.59
CA GLU A 55 -0.26 10.85 14.98
C GLU A 55 -0.50 10.34 13.56
N LEU A 56 -1.77 10.17 13.21
CA LEU A 56 -2.21 9.86 11.85
C LEU A 56 -3.26 10.87 11.43
N ARG A 57 -3.06 11.47 10.26
CA ARG A 57 -4.05 12.32 9.58
C ARG A 57 -4.42 11.74 8.23
N LEU A 58 -5.72 11.58 8.02
CA LEU A 58 -6.30 11.14 6.76
C LEU A 58 -7.27 12.21 6.25
N ASN A 59 -7.39 12.32 4.94
CA ASN A 59 -8.51 13.02 4.31
C ASN A 59 -9.58 11.99 3.92
N ALA A 60 -10.84 12.30 4.20
CA ALA A 60 -11.99 11.46 3.91
C ALA A 60 -13.04 12.23 3.11
N CYS A 61 -13.58 11.63 2.05
CA CYS A 61 -14.71 12.21 1.31
C CYS A 61 -15.75 11.13 0.98
N TYR A 62 -17.02 11.42 1.25
CA TYR A 62 -18.11 10.49 0.96
C TYR A 62 -18.67 10.72 -0.43
N LEU A 63 -18.73 9.69 -1.25
CA LEU A 63 -19.28 9.78 -2.59
C LEU A 63 -19.99 8.47 -2.97
N ASN A 64 -21.22 8.59 -3.46
CA ASN A 64 -22.01 7.49 -4.05
C ASN A 64 -22.05 6.21 -3.20
N GLY A 65 -22.29 6.33 -1.89
CA GLY A 65 -22.38 5.16 -1.01
C GLY A 65 -21.05 4.72 -0.40
N ALA A 66 -19.94 5.38 -0.76
CA ALA A 66 -18.61 4.98 -0.31
C ALA A 66 -17.81 6.14 0.29
N VAL A 67 -16.83 5.81 1.11
CA VAL A 67 -15.85 6.75 1.66
C VAL A 67 -14.52 6.53 0.96
N PHE A 68 -13.97 7.59 0.40
CA PHE A 68 -12.63 7.61 -0.16
C PHE A 68 -11.67 8.13 0.91
N LEU A 69 -10.60 7.39 1.18
CA LEU A 69 -9.59 7.73 2.17
C LEU A 69 -8.21 7.88 1.53
N GLU A 70 -7.52 8.96 1.89
CA GLU A 70 -6.10 9.14 1.60
C GLU A 70 -5.35 9.63 2.83
N ILE A 71 -4.04 9.35 2.90
CA ILE A 71 -3.16 9.99 3.89
C ILE A 71 -3.04 11.47 3.54
N ASP A 72 -3.12 12.34 4.55
CA ASP A 72 -2.88 13.75 4.35
C ASP A 72 -1.41 14.01 3.98
N LYS A 73 -1.21 14.48 2.74
CA LYS A 73 0.13 14.72 2.18
C LYS A 73 0.79 15.94 2.80
N ASP A 74 0.03 16.93 3.23
CA ASP A 74 0.58 18.16 3.80
C ASP A 74 1.12 17.86 5.21
N PHE A 75 0.36 17.11 6.02
CA PHE A 75 0.84 16.53 7.27
C PHE A 75 2.12 15.69 7.08
N VAL A 76 2.14 14.77 6.10
CA VAL A 76 3.34 13.96 5.84
C VAL A 76 4.55 14.81 5.41
N GLN A 77 4.34 15.85 4.60
CA GLN A 77 5.42 16.75 4.19
C GLN A 77 5.95 17.59 5.35
N GLU A 78 5.08 18.11 6.20
CA GLU A 78 5.47 18.85 7.40
C GLU A 78 6.25 17.94 8.35
N TYR A 79 5.76 16.72 8.60
CA TYR A 79 6.45 15.73 9.40
C TYR A 79 7.83 15.41 8.83
N LYS A 80 7.95 15.13 7.52
CA LYS A 80 9.24 14.91 6.86
C LYS A 80 10.18 16.10 6.98
N ARG A 81 9.70 17.33 6.79
CA ARG A 81 10.52 18.55 6.94
C ARG A 81 11.07 18.72 8.36
N ILE A 82 10.36 18.27 9.38
CA ILE A 82 10.81 18.33 10.78
C ILE A 82 11.93 17.31 11.04
N TYR A 83 11.92 16.16 10.36
CA TYR A 83 12.89 15.07 10.56
C TYR A 83 13.95 14.93 9.46
N ASP A 84 13.92 15.76 8.41
CA ASP A 84 14.88 15.74 7.31
C ASP A 84 16.25 16.30 7.76
N TYR A 85 17.08 15.39 8.27
CA TYR A 85 18.54 15.45 8.13
C TYR A 85 18.96 14.43 7.05
N HIS A 86 20.13 14.66 6.46
CA HIS A 86 20.60 14.20 5.14
C HIS A 86 20.77 12.68 4.77
N PRO A 87 20.48 11.62 5.57
CA PRO A 87 20.60 10.22 5.09
C PRO A 87 19.47 9.70 4.19
N MET A 88 18.29 10.35 4.17
CA MET A 88 17.07 9.77 3.58
C MET A 88 17.17 9.47 2.07
N ASN A 89 17.93 10.30 1.33
CA ASN A 89 18.11 10.14 -0.11
C ASN A 89 19.00 8.94 -0.47
N PHE A 90 20.00 8.62 0.36
CA PHE A 90 20.91 7.50 0.09
C PHE A 90 20.22 6.16 0.38
N ASN A 91 19.53 6.02 1.51
CA ASN A 91 18.82 4.78 1.85
C ASN A 91 17.70 4.48 0.85
N THR A 92 16.97 5.52 0.41
CA THR A 92 15.94 5.38 -0.63
C THR A 92 16.56 4.93 -1.96
N TYR A 93 17.72 5.47 -2.34
CA TYR A 93 18.42 5.04 -3.55
C TYR A 93 18.83 3.57 -3.46
N ILE A 94 19.42 3.17 -2.33
CA ILE A 94 19.89 1.79 -2.11
C ILE A 94 18.74 0.79 -2.17
N GLY A 95 17.60 1.04 -1.51
CA GLY A 95 16.45 0.14 -1.57
C GLY A 95 15.91 -0.04 -3.00
N ASN A 96 15.82 1.06 -3.75
CA ASN A 96 15.41 1.02 -5.16
C ASN A 96 16.41 0.28 -6.06
N GLN A 97 17.70 0.42 -5.78
CA GLN A 97 18.74 -0.27 -6.55
C GLN A 97 18.74 -1.77 -6.25
N PHE A 98 18.58 -2.15 -4.99
CA PHE A 98 18.48 -3.55 -4.59
C PHE A 98 17.32 -4.26 -5.30
N ALA A 99 16.13 -3.67 -5.31
CA ALA A 99 14.98 -4.23 -6.02
C ALA A 99 15.26 -4.45 -7.52
N LYS A 100 16.02 -3.55 -8.17
CA LYS A 100 16.42 -3.70 -9.58
C LYS A 100 17.44 -4.81 -9.80
N ASP A 101 18.34 -5.02 -8.86
CA ASP A 101 19.43 -5.98 -9.00
C ASP A 101 18.93 -7.44 -8.85
N ILE A 102 17.85 -7.65 -8.11
CA ILE A 102 17.31 -8.98 -7.81
C ILE A 102 16.06 -9.35 -8.62
N THR A 103 15.45 -8.40 -9.33
CA THR A 103 14.27 -8.65 -10.17
C THR A 103 14.64 -8.74 -11.65
N TYR A 104 13.90 -9.56 -12.39
CA TYR A 104 14.04 -9.63 -13.85
C TYR A 104 12.86 -8.90 -14.52
N GLY A 105 13.08 -7.65 -14.90
CA GLY A 105 12.09 -6.84 -15.63
C GLY A 105 12.36 -6.76 -17.14
N VAL A 106 11.31 -6.59 -17.94
CA VAL A 106 11.45 -6.07 -19.31
C VAL A 106 11.98 -4.65 -19.17
N ARG A 107 13.29 -4.44 -19.41
CA ARG A 107 13.91 -3.11 -19.40
C ARG A 107 13.16 -2.23 -20.39
N THR A 108 12.28 -1.36 -19.91
CA THR A 108 11.76 -0.31 -20.76
C THR A 108 12.92 0.59 -21.13
N GLN A 109 13.09 0.84 -22.42
CA GLN A 109 13.97 1.91 -22.87
C GLN A 109 13.58 3.18 -22.09
N TYR A 110 14.58 3.96 -21.67
CA TYR A 110 14.44 5.30 -21.06
C TYR A 110 14.35 5.45 -19.53
N GLY A 111 14.60 4.42 -18.72
CA GLY A 111 14.88 4.64 -17.28
C GLY A 111 13.72 5.26 -16.46
N LYS A 112 12.49 5.21 -16.96
CA LYS A 112 11.30 5.57 -16.19
C LYS A 112 11.01 4.47 -15.18
N PHE A 113 10.80 4.84 -13.91
CA PHE A 113 10.28 3.91 -12.91
C PHE A 113 8.87 3.47 -13.33
N LEU A 114 8.66 2.16 -13.44
CA LEU A 114 7.34 1.59 -13.62
C LEU A 114 6.84 1.15 -12.26
N GLU A 115 5.67 1.65 -11.87
CA GLU A 115 4.96 1.18 -10.69
C GLU A 115 3.91 0.15 -11.13
N TYR A 116 3.93 -1.04 -10.53
CA TYR A 116 2.89 -2.03 -10.69
C TYR A 116 2.01 -2.01 -9.45
N ARG A 117 0.69 -1.95 -9.65
CA ARG A 117 -0.29 -1.93 -8.56
C ARG A 117 -1.29 -3.06 -8.68
N SER A 118 -1.57 -3.74 -7.59
CA SER A 118 -2.76 -4.59 -7.47
C SER A 118 -3.93 -3.79 -6.93
N VAL A 119 -5.13 -4.15 -7.36
CA VAL A 119 -6.40 -3.74 -6.74
C VAL A 119 -7.02 -4.98 -6.13
N VAL A 120 -7.26 -4.94 -4.82
CA VAL A 120 -7.75 -6.10 -4.06
C VAL A 120 -8.91 -5.70 -3.16
N GLU A 121 -9.84 -6.62 -2.99
CA GLU A 121 -10.83 -6.54 -1.93
C GLU A 121 -10.16 -6.95 -0.61
N THR A 122 -10.08 -6.01 0.32
CA THR A 122 -9.52 -6.25 1.65
C THR A 122 -10.64 -6.68 2.59
N LYS A 123 -10.45 -7.84 3.23
CA LYS A 123 -11.42 -8.39 4.17
C LYS A 123 -11.40 -7.62 5.49
N CYS A 124 -12.41 -6.78 5.68
CA CYS A 124 -12.79 -6.19 6.95
C CYS A 124 -14.20 -6.70 7.28
N PRO A 125 -14.44 -7.38 8.41
CA PRO A 125 -15.73 -8.02 8.69
C PRO A 125 -16.94 -7.10 8.62
N SER A 126 -16.75 -5.82 8.96
CA SER A 126 -17.86 -4.88 9.14
C SER A 126 -18.03 -3.92 7.96
N VAL A 127 -17.04 -3.79 7.08
CA VAL A 127 -17.08 -2.92 5.90
C VAL A 127 -16.36 -3.55 4.71
N ASN A 128 -16.91 -3.41 3.51
CA ASN A 128 -16.25 -3.88 2.28
C ASN A 128 -15.25 -2.82 1.78
N VAL A 129 -13.97 -3.18 1.71
CA VAL A 129 -12.87 -2.26 1.37
C VAL A 129 -12.23 -2.66 0.05
N LEU A 130 -12.13 -1.72 -0.89
CA LEU A 130 -11.31 -1.88 -2.09
C LEU A 130 -10.02 -1.07 -1.92
N SER A 131 -8.87 -1.75 -1.91
CA SER A 131 -7.58 -1.11 -1.73
C SER A 131 -6.65 -1.33 -2.93
N SER A 132 -5.74 -0.38 -3.14
CA SER A 132 -4.67 -0.52 -4.13
C SER A 132 -3.28 -0.38 -3.50
N GLY A 133 -2.40 -1.34 -3.80
CA GLY A 133 -1.04 -1.40 -3.28
C GLY A 133 -0.02 -1.55 -4.40
N GLU A 134 1.17 -0.98 -4.21
CA GLU A 134 2.34 -1.25 -5.04
C GLU A 134 2.78 -2.70 -4.85
N ILE A 135 3.31 -3.32 -5.90
CA ILE A 135 3.91 -4.65 -5.87
C ILE A 135 5.34 -4.53 -6.37
N ASP A 136 6.29 -5.00 -5.56
CA ASP A 136 7.70 -4.99 -5.93
C ASP A 136 8.05 -6.10 -6.93
N ALA A 137 7.58 -7.33 -6.69
CA ALA A 137 7.86 -8.47 -7.56
C ALA A 137 6.79 -9.58 -7.50
N ILE A 138 6.86 -10.46 -8.50
CA ILE A 138 6.12 -11.72 -8.53
C ILE A 138 7.16 -12.86 -8.56
N GLY A 139 7.07 -13.76 -7.59
CA GLY A 139 7.95 -14.90 -7.47
C GLY A 139 7.68 -15.99 -8.52
N GLY A 140 8.55 -17.01 -8.54
CA GLY A 140 8.54 -18.06 -9.56
C GLY A 140 7.26 -18.92 -9.57
N ASN A 141 6.52 -18.97 -8.46
CA ASN A 141 5.27 -19.70 -8.32
C ASN A 141 4.04 -18.79 -8.41
N GLY A 142 4.22 -17.52 -8.78
CA GLY A 142 3.14 -16.53 -8.93
C GLY A 142 2.76 -15.81 -7.63
N GLU A 143 3.51 -16.00 -6.55
CA GLU A 143 3.35 -15.32 -5.28
C GLU A 143 3.79 -13.85 -5.36
N LEU A 144 3.11 -12.96 -4.62
CA LEU A 144 3.57 -11.58 -4.45
C LEU A 144 4.73 -11.55 -3.46
N VAL A 145 5.75 -10.74 -3.78
CA VAL A 145 6.97 -10.59 -2.97
C VAL A 145 7.20 -9.10 -2.73
N GLU A 146 7.31 -8.71 -1.46
CA GLU A 146 7.82 -7.40 -1.05
C GLU A 146 9.35 -7.46 -0.97
N ILE A 147 10.02 -6.39 -1.39
CA ILE A 147 11.47 -6.28 -1.31
C ILE A 147 11.81 -5.14 -0.36
N LYS A 148 12.53 -5.45 0.73
CA LYS A 148 12.97 -4.48 1.74
C LYS A 148 14.49 -4.50 1.91
N SER A 149 15.03 -3.37 2.36
CA SER A 149 16.44 -3.23 2.67
C SER A 149 16.61 -2.36 3.92
N GLN A 150 17.44 -2.78 4.87
CA GLN A 150 17.69 -2.05 6.11
C GLN A 150 19.14 -2.22 6.58
N THR A 151 19.64 -1.27 7.37
CA THR A 151 20.99 -1.30 7.95
C THR A 151 21.09 -2.21 9.17
N ASP A 152 20.02 -2.38 9.94
CA ASP A 152 20.08 -2.95 11.29
C ASP A 152 19.60 -4.42 11.37
N GLY A 153 19.63 -5.16 10.25
CA GLY A 153 19.11 -6.54 10.16
C GLY A 153 17.62 -6.69 10.58
N LEU A 154 17.24 -7.90 11.03
CA LEU A 154 15.90 -8.26 11.55
C LEU A 154 15.68 -7.77 13.00
N SER A 155 15.98 -6.50 13.28
CA SER A 155 15.84 -5.91 14.61
C SER A 155 14.36 -5.80 15.07
N PRO A 156 14.08 -5.56 16.36
CA PRO A 156 12.73 -5.19 16.80
C PRO A 156 12.17 -3.98 16.05
N ARG A 157 13.03 -3.08 15.56
CA ARG A 157 12.64 -2.00 14.66
C ARG A 157 12.17 -2.50 13.31
N PHE A 158 12.88 -3.45 12.69
CA PHE A 158 12.44 -4.11 11.47
C PHE A 158 11.03 -4.69 11.65
N TRP A 159 10.80 -5.50 12.68
CA TRP A 159 9.49 -6.09 12.95
C TRP A 159 8.36 -5.07 13.23
N ARG A 160 8.69 -3.88 13.75
CA ARG A 160 7.74 -2.75 13.83
C ARG A 160 7.40 -2.14 12.47
N GLU A 161 8.36 -2.09 11.56
CA GLU A 161 8.19 -1.55 10.21
C GLU A 161 7.54 -2.58 9.27
N VAL A 162 7.74 -3.88 9.49
CA VAL A 162 7.19 -4.96 8.68
C VAL A 162 5.68 -5.17 8.90
N LEU A 163 5.12 -4.67 10.00
CA LEU A 163 3.67 -4.43 10.15
C LEU A 163 3.04 -3.72 8.95
N GLN A 164 3.84 -2.96 8.20
CA GLN A 164 3.43 -2.21 7.03
C GLN A 164 3.48 -3.03 5.73
N ALA A 165 3.79 -4.32 5.76
CA ALA A 165 3.83 -5.17 4.57
C ALA A 165 2.62 -6.13 4.56
N LEU A 166 1.70 -5.90 3.63
CA LEU A 166 0.55 -6.79 3.40
C LEU A 166 0.86 -8.12 2.69
N PRO A 167 1.93 -8.29 1.87
CA PRO A 167 2.17 -9.58 1.24
C PRO A 167 2.86 -10.56 2.20
N PRO A 168 2.55 -11.87 2.07
CA PRO A 168 3.03 -12.90 2.99
C PRO A 168 4.54 -13.15 2.92
N ASN A 169 5.20 -12.75 1.83
CA ASN A 169 6.61 -13.04 1.58
C ASN A 169 7.41 -11.74 1.47
N ILE A 170 8.51 -11.65 2.24
CA ILE A 170 9.39 -10.49 2.23
C ILE A 170 10.81 -10.96 1.96
N LEU A 171 11.41 -10.40 0.91
CA LEU A 171 12.82 -10.55 0.63
C LEU A 171 13.58 -9.38 1.26
N PHE A 172 14.58 -9.70 2.08
CA PHE A 172 15.30 -8.70 2.86
C PHE A 172 16.79 -8.67 2.54
N TRP A 173 17.37 -7.47 2.52
CA TRP A 173 18.81 -7.26 2.49
C TRP A 173 19.30 -6.42 3.67
N ASN A 174 20.29 -6.98 4.39
CA ASN A 174 21.06 -6.32 5.43
C ASN A 174 22.31 -5.65 4.84
N HIS A 175 22.42 -4.33 4.98
CA HIS A 175 23.53 -3.56 4.42
C HIS A 175 24.85 -3.72 5.17
N GLU A 176 24.82 -4.02 6.47
CA GLU A 176 26.03 -4.05 7.31
C GLU A 176 26.90 -5.29 7.08
N GLU A 177 26.32 -6.41 6.67
CA GLU A 177 27.05 -7.68 6.46
C GLU A 177 27.46 -7.94 5.00
N PHE A 178 27.17 -7.03 4.06
CA PHE A 178 27.44 -7.20 2.61
C PHE A 178 26.94 -8.55 2.02
N GLY A 179 25.84 -9.10 2.56
CA GLY A 179 25.22 -10.34 2.10
C GLY A 179 23.69 -10.21 2.04
N ILE A 180 23.05 -10.82 1.03
CA ILE A 180 21.59 -11.03 1.03
C ILE A 180 21.32 -12.12 2.05
N GLU A 181 20.74 -11.77 3.19
CA GLU A 181 20.68 -12.68 4.34
C GLU A 181 19.56 -13.71 4.24
N GLU A 182 18.34 -13.40 3.77
CA GLU A 182 17.30 -14.43 3.72
C GLU A 182 16.03 -14.03 2.93
N ILE A 183 15.32 -15.03 2.41
CA ILE A 183 13.88 -14.89 2.14
C ILE A 183 13.18 -15.19 3.46
N VAL A 184 12.61 -14.18 4.11
CA VAL A 184 11.82 -14.40 5.32
C VAL A 184 10.37 -14.62 4.90
N ASN A 185 9.86 -15.82 5.15
CA ASN A 185 8.43 -16.08 5.01
C ASN A 185 7.74 -15.56 6.28
N CYS A 186 7.17 -14.37 6.18
CA CYS A 186 6.65 -13.62 7.31
C CYS A 186 5.33 -14.18 7.86
N THR A 187 4.70 -15.17 7.24
CA THR A 187 3.43 -15.71 7.74
C THR A 187 3.57 -16.58 8.99
N ASP A 188 4.74 -17.21 9.19
CA ASP A 188 4.90 -18.29 10.18
C ASP A 188 5.81 -17.89 11.36
N SER A 189 6.67 -16.87 11.19
CA SER A 189 7.66 -16.44 12.19
C SER A 189 7.32 -15.13 12.91
N PHE A 190 6.17 -14.52 12.60
CA PHE A 190 5.83 -13.16 13.03
C PHE A 190 5.37 -13.06 14.49
N ASP A 191 4.66 -14.07 15.00
CA ASP A 191 3.98 -13.99 16.30
C ASP A 191 4.94 -14.16 17.50
N ASP A 192 6.10 -14.79 17.32
CA ASP A 192 7.04 -15.07 18.41
C ASP A 192 8.02 -13.92 18.69
N GLU A 193 8.30 -13.05 17.70
CA GLU A 193 9.27 -11.95 17.82
C GLU A 193 8.63 -10.55 17.95
N CYS A 194 7.32 -10.45 17.69
CA CYS A 194 6.58 -9.19 17.73
C CYS A 194 5.88 -8.95 19.08
N SER A 195 5.93 -7.71 19.58
CA SER A 195 5.19 -7.29 20.80
C SER A 195 3.74 -6.87 20.51
N TRP A 196 3.18 -7.29 19.38
CA TRP A 196 1.85 -6.94 18.92
C TRP A 196 1.14 -8.17 18.35
N PHE A 197 -0.19 -8.17 18.42
CA PHE A 197 -1.02 -9.32 18.05
C PHE A 197 -1.79 -9.01 16.77
N LYS A 198 -1.63 -9.83 15.74
CA LYS A 198 -2.29 -9.66 14.43
C LYS A 198 -3.81 -9.48 14.54
N ASP A 199 -4.47 -10.31 15.34
CA ASP A 199 -5.93 -10.25 15.51
C ASP A 199 -6.39 -8.94 16.16
N ASP A 200 -5.61 -8.39 17.09
CA ASP A 200 -5.88 -7.08 17.69
C ASP A 200 -5.75 -5.95 16.66
N VAL A 201 -4.71 -5.98 15.82
CA VAL A 201 -4.53 -5.01 14.73
C VAL A 201 -5.70 -5.06 13.76
N LEU A 202 -6.13 -6.27 13.37
CA LEU A 202 -7.24 -6.45 12.43
C LEU A 202 -8.57 -5.97 13.02
N ARG A 203 -8.84 -6.25 14.30
CA ARG A 203 -10.01 -5.71 15.01
C ARG A 203 -9.98 -4.19 15.08
N PHE A 204 -8.83 -3.62 15.48
CA PHE A 204 -8.67 -2.18 15.55
C PHE A 204 -8.85 -1.51 14.19
N LEU A 205 -8.30 -2.10 13.12
CA LEU A 205 -8.49 -1.62 11.76
C LEU A 205 -9.96 -1.63 11.35
N ASP A 206 -10.69 -2.73 11.60
CA ASP A 206 -12.12 -2.84 11.29
C ASP A 206 -12.93 -1.77 12.07
N ASP A 207 -12.73 -1.67 13.38
CA ASP A 207 -13.39 -0.68 14.24
C ASP A 207 -13.11 0.76 13.78
N PHE A 208 -11.87 1.05 13.40
CA PHE A 208 -11.44 2.36 12.92
C PHE A 208 -12.17 2.74 11.63
N LEU A 209 -12.21 1.81 10.66
CA LEU A 209 -12.84 2.01 9.37
C LEU A 209 -14.37 2.13 9.48
N VAL A 210 -15.00 1.28 10.30
CA VAL A 210 -16.44 1.37 10.61
C VAL A 210 -16.76 2.72 11.25
N THR A 211 -15.96 3.15 12.22
CA THR A 211 -16.20 4.42 12.91
C THR A 211 -16.16 5.60 11.94
N ILE A 212 -15.21 5.61 10.99
CA ILE A 212 -15.19 6.63 9.93
C ILE A 212 -16.45 6.49 9.08
N TYR A 213 -16.74 5.29 8.57
CA TYR A 213 -17.87 5.09 7.69
C TYR A 213 -19.19 5.53 8.35
N ASP A 214 -19.43 5.22 9.62
CA ASP A 214 -20.69 5.53 10.29
C ASP A 214 -20.80 7.01 10.71
N LYS A 215 -19.71 7.63 11.16
CA LYS A 215 -19.74 8.99 11.72
C LYS A 215 -19.51 10.09 10.69
N LEU A 216 -18.89 9.79 9.56
CA LEU A 216 -18.64 10.76 8.50
C LEU A 216 -19.98 11.24 7.91
N GLU A 217 -20.18 12.56 7.87
CA GLU A 217 -21.34 13.16 7.19
C GLU A 217 -21.34 12.77 5.71
N LYS A 218 -22.51 12.39 5.21
CA LYS A 218 -22.71 11.82 3.87
C LYS A 218 -22.83 12.90 2.80
N SER A 219 -21.76 13.68 2.62
CA SER A 219 -21.67 14.80 1.67
C SER A 219 -20.53 14.60 0.66
N PRO A 220 -20.81 14.66 -0.66
CA PRO A 220 -19.77 14.65 -1.69
C PRO A 220 -19.03 15.98 -1.84
N LYS A 221 -19.51 17.04 -1.18
CA LYS A 221 -18.95 18.40 -1.30
C LYS A 221 -17.99 18.75 -0.18
N THR A 222 -17.81 17.85 0.77
CA THR A 222 -17.07 18.12 1.99
C THR A 222 -15.97 17.09 2.15
N VAL A 223 -14.75 17.57 2.31
CA VAL A 223 -13.62 16.76 2.75
C VAL A 223 -13.56 16.87 4.28
N PHE A 224 -13.32 15.75 4.93
CA PHE A 224 -13.10 15.71 6.37
C PHE A 224 -11.66 15.31 6.66
N GLU A 225 -11.08 15.96 7.65
CA GLU A 225 -9.86 15.48 8.28
C GLU A 225 -10.24 14.43 9.33
N VAL A 226 -9.61 13.27 9.25
CA VAL A 226 -9.70 12.21 10.26
C VAL A 226 -8.36 12.11 10.97
N THR A 227 -8.37 12.43 12.26
CA THR A 227 -7.16 12.53 13.06
C THR A 227 -7.19 11.55 14.21
N LYS A 228 -6.13 10.74 14.31
CA LYS A 228 -5.84 9.89 15.47
C LYS A 228 -4.59 10.44 16.15
N MET A 229 -4.80 11.17 17.25
CA MET A 229 -3.71 11.72 18.06
C MET A 229 -3.00 10.61 18.85
N ASP A 230 -1.74 10.86 19.19
CA ASP A 230 -1.02 10.04 20.14
C ASP A 230 -1.69 10.12 21.53
N LYS A 231 -1.79 8.98 22.23
CA LYS A 231 -2.34 8.81 23.59
C LYS A 231 -3.80 9.20 23.81
N GLU A 232 -4.50 9.74 22.81
CA GLU A 232 -5.93 10.00 22.91
C GLU A 232 -6.77 8.77 22.54
N SER A 233 -7.85 8.56 23.27
CA SER A 233 -8.83 7.52 22.96
C SER A 233 -9.75 7.97 21.83
N GLY A 234 -9.98 7.08 20.86
CA GLY A 234 -10.86 7.35 19.73
C GLY A 234 -10.19 8.14 18.60
N LEU A 235 -11.02 8.55 17.64
CA LEU A 235 -10.64 9.31 16.46
C LEU A 235 -11.47 10.59 16.37
N LYS A 236 -10.88 11.65 15.82
CA LYS A 236 -11.51 12.94 15.56
C LYS A 236 -11.87 13.03 14.09
N ILE A 237 -13.07 13.51 13.76
CA ILE A 237 -13.51 13.77 12.38
C ILE A 237 -14.01 15.21 12.31
N GLU A 238 -13.36 16.03 11.52
CA GLU A 238 -13.68 17.45 11.38
C GLU A 238 -13.76 17.86 9.92
N LYS A 239 -14.50 18.93 9.62
CA LYS A 239 -14.52 19.49 8.26
C LYS A 239 -13.15 20.06 7.96
N SER A 240 -12.55 19.61 6.86
CA SER A 240 -11.30 20.14 6.36
C SER A 240 -11.56 21.45 5.60
N GLU A 241 -10.54 22.30 5.51
CA GLU A 241 -10.53 23.46 4.62
C GLU A 241 -10.34 23.05 3.14
N LYS A 242 -9.88 21.81 2.91
CA LYS A 242 -9.66 21.25 1.57
C LYS A 242 -10.95 21.18 0.78
N ALA A 243 -10.92 21.67 -0.46
CA ALA A 243 -12.09 21.60 -1.31
C ALA A 243 -12.24 20.20 -1.92
N ALA A 244 -13.49 19.76 -2.15
CA ALA A 244 -13.74 18.41 -2.70
C ALA A 244 -13.13 18.20 -4.10
N TRP A 245 -13.00 19.26 -4.91
CA TRP A 245 -12.34 19.21 -6.22
C TRP A 245 -10.81 19.07 -6.13
N GLU A 246 -10.19 19.34 -4.98
CA GLU A 246 -8.77 19.07 -4.72
C GLU A 246 -8.54 17.61 -4.32
N PHE A 247 -9.58 16.93 -3.83
CA PHE A 247 -9.54 15.54 -3.40
C PHE A 247 -9.68 14.57 -4.59
N PHE A 248 -10.59 14.86 -5.53
CA PHE A 248 -10.80 14.03 -6.71
C PHE A 248 -10.15 14.63 -7.96
N PRO A 249 -9.36 13.87 -8.73
CA PRO A 249 -8.83 14.34 -10.00
C PRO A 249 -9.94 14.74 -10.97
N GLU A 250 -9.75 15.80 -11.77
CA GLU A 250 -10.75 16.31 -12.72
C GLU A 250 -11.31 15.21 -13.65
N ALA A 251 -10.44 14.32 -14.14
CA ALA A 251 -10.84 13.19 -14.98
C ALA A 251 -11.84 12.25 -14.27
N PHE A 252 -11.68 12.04 -12.96
CA PHE A 252 -12.59 11.23 -12.14
C PHE A 252 -13.94 11.96 -11.96
N VAL A 253 -13.90 13.24 -11.61
CA VAL A 253 -15.08 14.10 -11.46
C VAL A 253 -15.92 14.11 -12.73
N LYS A 254 -15.26 14.30 -13.88
CA LYS A 254 -15.91 14.30 -15.19
C LYS A 254 -16.46 12.93 -15.57
N HIS A 255 -15.70 11.87 -15.32
CA HIS A 255 -16.12 10.50 -15.67
C HIS A 255 -17.39 10.08 -14.90
N PHE A 256 -17.46 10.40 -13.61
CA PHE A 256 -18.60 10.07 -12.76
C PHE A 256 -19.67 11.18 -12.70
N ASN A 257 -19.50 12.27 -13.46
CA ASN A 257 -20.41 13.42 -13.50
C ASN A 257 -20.75 13.95 -12.10
N LEU A 258 -19.73 14.18 -11.29
CA LEU A 258 -19.89 14.57 -9.89
C LEU A 258 -20.19 16.06 -9.75
N ALA A 259 -21.22 16.39 -8.97
CA ALA A 259 -21.51 17.75 -8.53
C ALA A 259 -20.80 18.03 -7.20
N LEU A 260 -19.49 18.30 -7.28
CA LEU A 260 -18.65 18.71 -6.15
C LEU A 260 -18.86 20.17 -5.78
#